data_AF-A0A8X6JFH9-F1
#
_entry.id   AF-A0A8X6JFH9-F1
#
_cell.length_a   1.000
_cell.length_b   1.000
_cell.length_c   1.000
_cell.angle_alpha   90.00
_cell.angle_beta   90.00
_cell.angle_gamma   90.00
#
_symmetry.space_group_name_H-M   'P 1'
#
loop_
_entity.id
_entity.type
_entity.pdbx_description
1 polymer ?
#
loop_
_entity_poly.entity_id
_entity_poly.type
_entity_poly.pdbx_seq_one_letter_code
_entity_poly.pdbx_strand_id
1 'polypeptide(L)' 'TDHKGIHRQVHYVADHHGFRAEVKTNEPGTANQDPAHVHLHSSAHHYDHHGHDHHHGYGHHGHDDHHGHGHHY' A
#
# COMPACT_ATOMS: atom_id res chain seq x y z
N THR A 1 14.32 -1.04 -15.93
CA THR A 1 12.86 -0.83 -15.79
C THR A 1 12.18 -2.15 -16.07
N ASP A 2 11.21 -2.56 -15.24
CA ASP A 2 10.50 -3.83 -15.42
C ASP A 2 9.44 -3.76 -16.54
N HIS A 3 8.72 -4.86 -16.77
CA HIS A 3 7.63 -4.94 -17.74
C HIS A 3 6.45 -3.98 -17.48
N LYS A 4 6.35 -3.42 -16.26
CA LYS A 4 5.32 -2.46 -15.84
C LYS A 4 5.81 -1.02 -15.93
N GLY A 5 7.03 -0.76 -16.39
CA GLY A 5 7.60 0.59 -16.38
C GLY A 5 8.08 1.04 -15.00
N ILE A 6 8.09 0.15 -14.00
CA ILE A 6 8.54 0.47 -12.64
C ILE A 6 10.07 0.47 -12.60
N HIS A 7 10.61 1.50 -11.96
CA HIS A 7 12.04 1.69 -11.81
C HIS A 7 12.37 2.48 -10.55
N ARG A 8 13.59 2.21 -10.08
CA ARG A 8 14.27 2.97 -9.04
C ARG A 8 15.70 3.22 -9.48
N GLN A 9 16.17 4.44 -9.31
CA GLN A 9 17.54 4.85 -9.52
C GLN A 9 18.07 5.45 -8.22
N VAL A 10 19.31 5.12 -7.86
CA VAL A 10 19.95 5.65 -6.66
C VAL A 10 21.30 6.23 -7.02
N HIS A 11 21.51 7.51 -6.68
CA HIS A 11 22.79 8.18 -6.76
C HIS A 11 23.44 8.16 -5.37
N TYR A 12 24.66 7.64 -5.28
CA TYR A 12 25.39 7.55 -4.03
C TYR A 12 26.57 8.51 -4.01
N VAL A 13 26.80 9.16 -2.87
CA VAL A 13 28.00 9.95 -2.59
C VAL A 13 28.59 9.49 -1.27
N ALA A 14 29.86 9.12 -1.30
CA ALA A 14 30.64 8.81 -0.11
C ALA A 14 31.84 9.76 -0.06
N ASP A 15 31.85 10.64 0.93
CA ASP A 15 32.93 11.61 1.15
C ASP A 15 33.20 11.85 2.63
N HIS A 16 34.02 12.86 2.94
CA HIS A 16 34.40 13.24 4.30
C HIS A 16 33.21 13.63 5.20
N HIS A 17 32.05 13.94 4.61
CA HIS A 17 30.81 14.25 5.34
C HIS A 17 29.92 13.01 5.54
N GLY A 18 30.42 11.81 5.23
CA GLY A 18 29.72 10.55 5.39
C GLY A 18 29.01 10.07 4.12
N PHE A 19 28.03 9.18 4.30
CA PHE A 19 27.27 8.57 3.21
C PHE A 19 25.97 9.33 2.92
N ARG A 20 25.71 9.63 1.65
CA ARG A 20 24.49 10.31 1.17
C ARG A 20 23.93 9.60 -0.04
N ALA A 21 22.61 9.66 -0.20
CA ALA A 21 21.94 9.12 -1.37
C ALA A 21 20.82 10.03 -1.89
N GLU A 22 20.64 10.05 -3.20
CA GLU A 22 19.46 10.59 -3.87
C GLU A 22 18.74 9.43 -4.58
N VAL A 23 17.47 9.22 -4.26
CA VAL A 23 16.66 8.12 -4.80
C VAL A 23 15.57 8.70 -5.69
N LYS A 24 15.46 8.20 -6.92
CA LYS A 24 14.39 8.53 -7.87
C LYS A 24 13.58 7.27 -8.14
N THR A 25 12.28 7.27 -7.86
CA THR A 25 11.44 6.08 -8.01
C THR A 25 10.03 6.43 -8.46
N ASN A 26 9.38 5.51 -9.18
CA ASN A 26 7.94 5.55 -9.48
C ASN A 26 7.18 4.37 -8.84
N GLU A 27 7.81 3.68 -7.88
CA GLU A 27 7.23 2.53 -7.18
C GLU A 27 5.98 2.93 -6.36
N PRO A 28 4.81 2.33 -6.61
CA PRO A 28 3.60 2.56 -5.83
C PRO A 28 3.81 2.40 -4.32
N GLY A 29 3.20 3.27 -3.53
CA GLY A 29 3.32 3.23 -2.07
C GLY A 29 4.61 3.83 -1.51
N THR A 30 5.48 4.38 -2.37
CA THR A 30 6.67 5.10 -1.91
C THR A 30 6.35 6.58 -1.70
N ALA A 31 6.25 6.99 -0.44
CA ALA A 31 6.03 8.38 -0.08
C ALA A 31 7.27 9.23 -0.41
N ASN A 32 7.05 10.52 -0.71
CA ASN A 32 8.13 11.48 -0.91
C ASN A 32 8.62 12.06 0.43
N GLN A 33 9.10 11.17 1.30
CA GLN A 33 9.68 11.55 2.58
C GLN A 33 11.19 11.34 2.52
N ASP A 34 11.95 12.29 3.06
CA ASP A 34 13.42 12.30 3.09
C ASP A 34 13.92 11.80 4.45
N PRO A 35 13.99 10.47 4.70
CA PRO A 35 14.50 9.97 5.96
C PRO A 35 16.02 10.19 6.06
N ALA A 36 16.47 10.63 7.23
CA ALA A 36 17.89 10.84 7.54
C ALA A 36 18.58 11.78 6.54
N HIS A 37 19.67 11.32 5.88
CA HIS A 37 20.44 12.10 4.90
C HIS A 37 20.21 11.60 3.46
N VAL A 38 18.98 11.19 3.16
CA VAL A 38 18.55 10.70 1.85
C VAL A 38 17.54 11.68 1.27
N HIS A 39 17.78 12.14 0.05
CA HIS A 39 16.76 12.84 -0.73
C HIS A 39 15.99 11.83 -1.58
N LEU A 40 14.70 11.70 -1.37
CA LEU A 40 13.81 10.82 -2.12
C LEU A 40 12.93 11.68 -3.02
N HIS A 41 12.87 11.31 -4.29
CA HIS A 41 12.02 11.89 -5.31
C HIS A 41 11.13 10.77 -5.87
N SER A 42 9.90 10.72 -5.39
CA SER A 42 8.87 9.77 -5.80
C SER A 42 7.91 10.40 -6.81
N SER A 43 7.73 9.76 -7.96
CA SER A 43 6.65 10.05 -8.92
C SER A 43 5.52 9.02 -8.84
N ALA A 44 5.50 8.22 -7.76
CA ALA A 44 4.48 7.21 -7.55
C ALA A 44 3.08 7.84 -7.46
N HIS A 45 2.12 7.26 -8.18
CA HIS A 45 0.73 7.60 -8.00
C HIS A 45 0.27 7.09 -6.62
N HIS A 46 -0.26 7.98 -5.78
CA HIS A 46 -0.97 7.60 -4.57
C HIS A 46 -2.24 6.85 -4.99
N TYR A 47 -2.27 5.54 -4.80
CA TYR A 47 -3.51 4.79 -4.78
C TYR A 47 -4.14 5.05 -3.40
N ASP A 48 -4.97 6.09 -3.31
CA ASP A 48 -5.83 6.29 -2.15
C ASP A 48 -6.61 4.99 -1.91
N HIS A 49 -6.30 4.32 -0.81
CA HIS A 49 -7.11 3.26 -0.24
C HIS A 49 -8.41 3.90 0.29
N HIS A 50 -9.26 4.36 -0.62
CA HIS A 50 -10.66 4.62 -0.29
C HIS A 50 -11.36 3.27 -0.19
N GLY A 51 -11.73 2.92 1.04
CA GLY A 51 -12.32 1.64 1.41
C GLY A 51 -13.53 1.27 0.56
N HIS A 52 -13.41 0.16 -0.15
CA HIS A 52 -14.56 -0.61 -0.59
C HIS A 52 -14.82 -1.70 0.45
N ASP A 53 -15.56 -1.33 1.50
CA ASP A 53 -16.40 -2.27 2.25
C ASP A 53 -17.47 -2.82 1.29
N HIS A 54 -17.14 -3.88 0.56
CA HIS A 54 -18.10 -4.66 -0.21
C HIS A 54 -17.95 -6.15 0.12
N HIS A 55 -18.48 -6.52 1.28
CA HIS A 55 -18.72 -7.91 1.64
C HIS A 55 -19.79 -8.52 0.73
N HIS A 56 -19.32 -9.28 -0.26
CA HIS A 56 -19.84 -10.52 -0.83
C HIS A 56 -21.35 -10.83 -0.73
N GLY A 57 -21.99 -10.88 -1.90
CA GLY A 57 -23.31 -11.45 -2.09
C GLY A 57 -23.34 -12.97 -2.30
N TYR A 58 -24.56 -13.49 -2.12
CA TYR A 58 -25.21 -14.69 -2.68
C TYR A 58 -25.12 -16.02 -1.91
N GLY A 59 -26.29 -16.43 -1.38
CA GLY A 59 -26.57 -17.77 -0.87
C GLY A 59 -28.06 -17.97 -0.56
N HIS A 60 -28.92 -17.94 -1.58
CA HIS A 60 -30.27 -18.52 -1.49
C HIS A 60 -30.14 -20.03 -1.74
N HIS A 61 -30.44 -20.88 -0.76
CA HIS A 61 -31.06 -22.22 -0.89
C HIS A 61 -31.45 -22.71 0.52
N GLY A 62 -32.72 -23.10 0.67
CA GLY A 62 -33.38 -23.25 1.96
C GLY A 62 -33.08 -24.55 2.71
N HIS A 63 -33.51 -24.56 3.97
CA HIS A 63 -34.06 -25.72 4.65
C HIS A 63 -34.82 -25.25 5.89
N ASP A 64 -36.11 -25.55 5.93
CA ASP A 64 -36.98 -25.47 7.09
C ASP A 64 -36.40 -26.25 8.27
N ASP A 65 -36.54 -25.71 9.50
CA ASP A 65 -36.94 -26.41 10.73
C ASP A 65 -36.64 -25.55 12.00
N HIS A 66 -37.66 -24.82 12.45
CA HIS A 66 -38.25 -24.91 13.80
C HIS A 66 -37.37 -24.97 15.08
N HIS A 67 -37.72 -24.08 16.05
CA HIS A 67 -37.38 -24.01 17.50
C HIS A 67 -36.07 -23.30 17.86
N GLY A 68 -35.96 -22.33 18.77
CA GLY A 68 -36.84 -21.74 19.78
C GLY A 68 -35.95 -20.96 20.78
N HIS A 69 -36.56 -20.10 21.60
CA HIS A 69 -35.95 -19.34 22.72
C HIS A 69 -35.01 -18.18 22.30
N GLY A 70 -35.33 -16.90 22.54
CA GLY A 70 -35.88 -16.33 23.76
C GLY A 70 -34.80 -16.30 24.83
N HIS A 71 -34.41 -15.10 25.26
CA HIS A 71 -33.96 -14.70 26.61
C HIS A 71 -32.85 -13.63 26.55
N HIS A 72 -33.33 -12.39 26.64
CA HIS A 72 -32.65 -11.25 27.22
C HIS A 72 -32.19 -11.58 28.65
N TYR A 73 -30.95 -11.24 28.99
CA TYR A 73 -30.57 -10.54 30.22
C TYR A 73 -29.35 -9.68 29.94
#